data_AF-A0A6B2LSB0-F1
#
_entry.id   AF-A0A6B2LSB0-F1
#
_cell.length_a   1.000
_cell.length_b   1.000
_cell.length_c   1.000
_cell.angle_alpha   90.00
_cell.angle_beta   90.00
_cell.angle_gamma   90.00
#
_symmetry.space_group_name_H-M   'P 1'
#
loop_
_entity.id
_entity.type
_entity.pdbx_description
1 polymer ?
#
loop_
_entity_poly.entity_id
_entity_poly.type
_entity_poly.pdbx_seq_one_letter_code
_entity_poly.pdbx_strand_id
1 'polypeptide(L)'
;MFCSSEALFRPSLVGSEAPGVHEFLYRALSEVDIDWRRQLLFGLRLCGGTTCLPGFPERLQREMALLAPDVCEVHVIASPEREYSVWVGGSILASLSTFQHMWISKEEYDESGPAITIRRPW
;
A
#
# COMPACT_ATOMS: atom_id res chain seq x y z
N MET A 1 -13.06 -5.37 22.63
CA MET A 1 -11.76 -4.83 22.21
C MET A 1 -11.86 -4.37 20.76
N PHE A 2 -12.56 -3.24 20.48
CA PHE A 2 -12.86 -2.78 19.10
C PHE A 2 -12.47 -1.31 18.83
N CYS A 3 -12.24 -0.50 19.87
CA CYS A 3 -11.96 0.93 19.68
C CYS A 3 -10.60 1.21 19.01
N SER A 4 -9.59 0.37 19.25
CA SER A 4 -8.23 0.62 18.76
C SER A 4 -8.10 0.48 17.23
N SER A 5 -8.80 -0.48 16.62
CA SER A 5 -8.81 -0.65 15.16
C SER A 5 -9.76 0.32 14.46
N GLU A 6 -10.83 0.75 15.14
CA GLU A 6 -11.77 1.72 14.57
C GLU A 6 -11.10 3.09 14.36
N ALA A 7 -10.09 3.44 15.16
CA ALA A 7 -9.30 4.66 14.97
C ALA A 7 -8.63 4.75 13.58
N LEU A 8 -8.39 3.63 12.89
CA LEU A 8 -7.85 3.63 11.52
C LEU A 8 -8.87 4.13 10.48
N PHE A 9 -10.15 3.85 10.71
CA PHE A 9 -11.24 4.29 9.83
C PHE A 9 -11.87 5.59 10.33
N ARG A 10 -11.85 5.85 11.64
CA ARG A 10 -12.40 7.04 12.28
C ARG A 10 -11.39 7.63 13.27
N PRO A 11 -10.36 8.34 12.80
CA PRO A 11 -9.31 8.90 13.65
C PRO A 11 -9.82 9.92 14.69
N SER A 12 -10.98 10.52 14.45
CA SER A 12 -11.64 11.42 15.41
C SER A 12 -11.96 10.78 16.75
N LEU A 13 -12.10 9.44 16.81
CA LEU A 13 -12.30 8.70 18.08
C LEU A 13 -11.10 8.80 19.03
N VAL A 14 -9.90 9.09 18.51
CA VAL A 14 -8.68 9.28 19.30
C VAL A 14 -8.24 10.75 19.31
N GLY A 15 -9.11 11.68 18.91
CA GLY A 15 -8.81 13.11 18.84
C GLY A 15 -7.86 13.50 17.69
N SER A 16 -7.77 12.67 16.65
CA SER A 16 -6.99 12.99 15.46
C SER A 16 -7.88 13.58 14.36
N GLU A 17 -7.42 14.68 13.76
CA GLU A 17 -8.03 15.33 12.60
C GLU A 17 -7.61 14.69 11.26
N ALA A 18 -6.82 13.61 11.31
CA ALA A 18 -6.40 12.90 10.10
C ALA A 18 -7.59 12.21 9.43
N PRO A 19 -7.59 12.08 8.08
CA PRO A 19 -8.58 11.26 7.38
C PRO A 19 -8.38 9.78 7.72
N GLY A 20 -9.47 9.00 7.69
CA GLY A 20 -9.40 7.56 7.80
C GLY A 20 -8.65 6.92 6.62
N VAL A 21 -8.19 5.68 6.77
CA VAL A 21 -7.41 4.98 5.72
C VAL A 21 -8.14 4.89 4.38
N HIS A 22 -9.45 4.67 4.41
CA HIS A 22 -10.33 4.61 3.23
C HIS A 22 -10.45 5.97 2.52
N GLU A 23 -10.60 7.06 3.28
CA GLU A 23 -10.61 8.43 2.73
C GLU A 23 -9.26 8.80 2.12
N PHE A 24 -8.16 8.44 2.80
CA PHE A 24 -6.81 8.71 2.30
C PHE A 24 -6.56 7.99 0.98
N LEU A 25 -6.94 6.71 0.90
CA LEU A 25 -6.88 5.90 -0.31
C LEU A 25 -7.74 6.51 -1.44
N TYR A 26 -8.97 6.93 -1.14
CA TYR A 26 -9.85 7.56 -2.13
C TYR A 26 -9.29 8.88 -2.67
N ARG A 27 -8.67 9.71 -1.82
CA ARG A 27 -7.98 10.93 -2.24
C ARG A 27 -6.81 10.61 -3.17
N ALA A 28 -5.98 9.62 -2.82
CA ALA A 28 -4.87 9.19 -3.68
C ALA A 28 -5.38 8.70 -5.05
N LEU A 29 -6.47 7.93 -5.10
CA LEU A 29 -7.09 7.49 -6.35
C LEU A 29 -7.69 8.65 -7.16
N SER A 30 -8.12 9.72 -6.50
CA SER A 30 -8.67 10.91 -7.16
C SER A 30 -7.62 11.74 -7.87
N GLU A 31 -6.34 11.57 -7.53
CA GLU A 31 -5.20 12.19 -8.23
C GLU A 31 -4.73 11.38 -9.44
N VAL A 32 -5.11 10.10 -9.51
CA VAL A 32 -4.81 9.23 -10.65
C VAL A 32 -5.78 9.51 -11.80
N ASP A 33 -5.29 9.37 -13.04
CA ASP A 33 -6.09 9.44 -14.26
C ASP A 33 -7.29 8.46 -14.20
N ILE A 34 -8.44 8.94 -14.67
CA ILE A 34 -9.73 8.25 -14.60
C ILE A 34 -9.70 6.86 -15.24
N ASP A 35 -8.90 6.70 -16.31
CA ASP A 35 -8.77 5.44 -17.04
C ASP A 35 -8.17 4.32 -16.17
N TRP A 36 -7.31 4.67 -15.20
CA TRP A 36 -6.64 3.71 -14.32
C TRP A 36 -7.42 3.40 -13.05
N ARG A 37 -8.32 4.29 -12.61
CA ARG A 37 -9.02 4.16 -11.31
C ARG A 37 -9.76 2.85 -11.17
N ARG A 38 -10.47 2.43 -12.22
CA ARG A 38 -11.22 1.16 -12.24
C ARG A 38 -10.30 -0.04 -12.05
N GLN A 39 -9.17 -0.06 -12.76
CA GLN A 39 -8.21 -1.15 -12.66
C GLN A 39 -7.55 -1.21 -11.28
N LEU A 40 -7.22 -0.06 -10.70
CA LEU A 40 -6.62 0.03 -9.36
C LEU A 40 -7.58 -0.43 -8.26
N LEU A 41 -8.87 -0.06 -8.36
CA LEU A 41 -9.89 -0.45 -7.39
C LEU A 41 -10.29 -1.93 -7.46
N PHE A 42 -10.22 -2.53 -8.66
CA PHE A 42 -10.43 -3.97 -8.83
C PHE A 42 -9.25 -4.81 -8.31
N GLY A 43 -8.05 -4.23 -8.28
CA GLY A 43 -6.80 -4.92 -7.96
C GLY A 43 -6.21 -4.57 -6.59
N LEU A 44 -6.99 -4.05 -5.64
CA LEU A 44 -6.45 -3.50 -4.40
C LEU A 44 -5.92 -4.62 -3.48
N ARG A 45 -4.60 -4.71 -3.34
CA ARG A 45 -3.95 -5.72 -2.47
C ARG A 45 -3.59 -5.15 -1.12
N LEU A 46 -3.87 -5.92 -0.07
CA LEU A 46 -3.46 -5.61 1.29
C LEU A 46 -2.13 -6.28 1.64
N CYS A 47 -1.26 -5.53 2.30
CA CYS A 47 0.02 -5.99 2.83
C CYS A 47 0.29 -5.41 4.23
N GLY A 48 1.09 -6.13 5.02
CA GLY A 48 1.54 -5.69 6.35
C GLY A 48 0.60 -6.07 7.50
N GLY A 49 1.15 -6.10 8.71
CA GLY A 49 0.51 -6.69 9.90
C GLY A 49 -0.80 -6.02 10.33
N THR A 50 -0.94 -4.69 10.19
CA THR A 50 -2.20 -3.99 10.55
C THR A 50 -3.39 -4.46 9.70
N THR A 51 -3.13 -4.88 8.44
CA THR A 51 -4.19 -5.42 7.57
C THR A 51 -4.62 -6.84 7.96
N CYS A 52 -3.90 -7.49 8.89
CA CYS A 52 -4.24 -8.79 9.45
C CYS A 52 -5.33 -8.73 10.52
N LEU A 53 -5.80 -7.53 10.89
CA LEU A 53 -6.92 -7.36 11.79
C LEU A 53 -8.19 -8.05 11.23
N PRO A 54 -8.95 -8.79 12.06
CA PRO A 54 -10.19 -9.44 11.63
C PRO A 54 -11.19 -8.42 11.08
N GLY A 55 -11.79 -8.71 9.92
CA GLY A 55 -12.78 -7.83 9.30
C GLY A 55 -12.20 -6.62 8.56
N PHE A 56 -10.88 -6.44 8.54
CA PHE A 56 -10.25 -5.28 7.89
C PHE A 56 -10.48 -5.25 6.37
N PRO A 57 -10.28 -6.35 5.61
CA PRO A 57 -10.54 -6.34 4.16
C PRO A 57 -12.01 -6.02 3.84
N GLU A 58 -12.94 -6.63 4.55
CA GLU A 58 -14.38 -6.46 4.34
C GLU A 58 -14.83 -5.05 4.69
N ARG A 59 -14.28 -4.47 5.77
CA ARG A 59 -14.53 -3.08 6.16
C ARG A 59 -14.01 -2.12 5.09
N LEU A 60 -12.77 -2.29 4.65
CA LEU A 60 -12.17 -1.41 3.64
C LEU A 60 -12.93 -1.48 2.31
N GLN A 61 -13.28 -2.68 1.85
CA GLN A 61 -14.05 -2.86 0.62
C GLN A 61 -15.40 -2.13 0.68
N ARG A 62 -16.11 -2.25 1.82
CA ARG A 62 -17.39 -1.58 2.03
C ARG A 62 -17.24 -0.06 1.99
N GLU A 63 -16.29 0.50 2.74
CA GLU A 63 -16.07 1.95 2.80
C GLU A 63 -15.65 2.52 1.44
N MET A 64 -14.80 1.80 0.71
CA MET A 64 -14.39 2.21 -0.64
C MET A 64 -15.54 2.14 -1.65
N ALA A 65 -16.41 1.13 -1.56
CA ALA A 65 -17.60 1.04 -2.40
C ALA A 65 -18.60 2.19 -2.14
N LEU A 66 -18.66 2.70 -0.91
CA LEU A 66 -19.47 3.88 -0.58
C LEU A 66 -18.88 5.18 -1.14
N LEU A 67 -17.56 5.31 -1.14
CA LEU A 67 -16.87 6.51 -1.63
C LEU A 67 -16.78 6.58 -3.16
N ALA A 68 -16.75 5.43 -3.86
CA ALA A 68 -16.61 5.35 -5.31
C ALA A 68 -17.79 4.62 -5.98
N PRO A 69 -19.03 5.15 -5.90
CA PRO A 69 -20.22 4.48 -6.45
C PRO A 69 -20.18 4.35 -7.98
N ASP A 70 -19.46 5.24 -8.66
CA ASP A 70 -19.31 5.25 -10.12
C ASP A 70 -18.42 4.08 -10.62
N VAL A 71 -17.66 3.46 -9.73
CA VAL A 71 -16.79 2.32 -10.04
C VAL A 71 -17.50 1.05 -9.64
N CYS A 72 -18.05 0.33 -10.63
CA CYS A 72 -18.94 -0.82 -10.43
C CYS A 72 -18.37 -1.98 -9.58
N GLU A 73 -17.05 -2.06 -9.38
CA GLU A 73 -16.45 -3.20 -8.67
C GLU A 73 -15.18 -2.81 -7.93
N VAL A 74 -15.28 -2.67 -6.61
CA VAL A 74 -14.13 -2.59 -5.70
C VAL A 74 -13.86 -4.00 -5.18
N HIS A 75 -12.63 -4.48 -5.36
CA HIS A 75 -12.24 -5.82 -4.93
C HIS A 75 -10.93 -5.76 -4.15
N VAL A 76 -11.04 -6.07 -2.85
CA VAL A 76 -9.92 -6.04 -1.92
C VAL A 76 -9.35 -7.45 -1.75
N ILE A 77 -8.11 -7.62 -2.16
CA ILE A 77 -7.39 -8.89 -2.14
C ILE A 77 -6.51 -8.94 -0.90
N ALA A 78 -6.81 -9.87 0.02
CA ALA A 78 -6.04 -10.09 1.24
C ALA A 78 -5.48 -11.52 1.25
N SER A 79 -4.17 -11.67 0.98
CA SER A 79 -3.51 -12.98 1.10
C SER A 79 -3.41 -13.39 2.57
N PRO A 80 -3.56 -14.68 2.91
CA PRO A 80 -3.32 -15.18 4.28
C PRO A 80 -1.91 -14.85 4.79
N GLU A 81 -0.90 -14.92 3.93
CA GLU A 81 0.51 -14.69 4.26
C GLU A 81 0.95 -13.22 4.09
N ARG A 82 0.00 -12.28 4.02
CA ARG A 82 0.26 -10.86 3.71
C ARG A 82 1.11 -10.11 4.73
N GLU A 83 1.38 -10.69 5.89
CA GLU A 83 2.35 -10.15 6.85
C GLU A 83 3.80 -10.27 6.32
N TYR A 84 4.09 -11.31 5.53
CA TYR A 84 5.41 -11.55 4.95
C TYR A 84 5.52 -11.07 3.51
N SER A 85 4.43 -10.57 2.90
CA SER A 85 4.41 -10.23 1.47
C SER A 85 5.49 -9.24 1.06
N VAL A 86 5.84 -8.30 1.94
CA VAL A 86 6.91 -7.32 1.68
C VAL A 86 8.28 -8.00 1.62
N TRP A 87 8.56 -8.91 2.57
CA TRP A 87 9.81 -9.67 2.59
C TRP A 87 9.91 -10.62 1.40
N VAL A 88 8.82 -11.34 1.10
CA VAL A 88 8.75 -12.24 -0.05
C VAL A 88 9.00 -11.46 -1.34
N GLY A 89 8.31 -10.34 -1.56
CA GLY A 89 8.51 -9.48 -2.73
C GLY A 89 9.95 -8.98 -2.85
N GLY A 90 10.55 -8.54 -1.74
CA GLY A 90 11.96 -8.13 -1.71
C GLY A 90 12.93 -9.26 -2.04
N SER A 91 12.69 -10.47 -1.51
CA SER A 91 13.54 -11.64 -1.78
C SER A 91 13.49 -12.07 -3.24
N ILE A 92 12.32 -11.98 -3.87
CA ILE A 92 12.13 -12.27 -5.30
C ILE A 92 12.87 -11.22 -6.12
N LEU A 93 12.63 -9.93 -5.85
CA LEU A 93 13.26 -8.81 -6.56
C LEU A 93 14.79 -8.89 -6.50
N ALA A 94 15.36 -9.13 -5.30
CA ALA A 94 16.79 -9.27 -5.10
C ALA A 94 17.41 -10.47 -5.86
N SER A 95 16.60 -11.48 -6.16
CA SER A 95 17.03 -12.68 -6.88
C SER A 95 16.94 -12.55 -8.41
N LEU A 96 16.34 -11.48 -8.93
CA LEU A 96 16.25 -11.26 -10.37
C LEU A 96 17.61 -10.82 -10.94
N SER A 97 18.06 -11.46 -12.02
CA SER A 97 19.30 -11.07 -12.71
C SER A 97 19.25 -9.64 -13.24
N THR A 98 18.07 -9.17 -13.67
CA THR A 98 17.85 -7.78 -14.08
C THR A 98 18.09 -6.79 -12.94
N PHE A 99 17.78 -7.18 -11.70
CA PHE A 99 17.97 -6.34 -10.52
C PHE A 99 19.45 -6.23 -10.13
N GLN A 100 20.29 -7.20 -10.50
CA GLN A 100 21.74 -7.15 -10.23
C GLN A 100 22.42 -5.96 -10.91
N HIS A 101 21.93 -5.53 -12.07
CA HIS A 101 22.44 -4.34 -12.77
C HIS A 101 22.10 -3.02 -12.07
N MET A 102 21.18 -3.05 -11.11
CA MET A 102 20.76 -1.89 -10.32
C MET A 102 21.41 -1.87 -8.93
N TRP A 103 22.24 -2.87 -8.61
CA TRP A 103 23.00 -2.87 -7.37
C TRP A 103 23.99 -1.71 -7.34
N ILE A 104 24.14 -1.13 -6.16
CA ILE A 104 25.16 -0.12 -5.89
C ILE A 104 26.35 -0.85 -5.27
N SER A 105 27.48 -0.85 -5.95
CA SER A 105 28.71 -1.46 -5.44
C SER A 105 29.30 -0.62 -4.31
N LYS A 106 30.22 -1.22 -3.54
CA LYS A 106 30.93 -0.50 -2.50
C LYS A 106 31.74 0.66 -3.08
N GLU A 107 32.40 0.44 -4.21
CA GLU A 107 33.21 1.44 -4.91
C GLU A 107 32.35 2.61 -5.39
N GLU A 108 31.20 2.33 -6.02
CA GLU A 108 30.25 3.37 -6.46
C GLU A 108 29.75 4.22 -5.29
N TYR A 109 29.49 3.58 -4.13
CA TYR A 109 29.08 4.27 -2.91
C TYR A 109 30.20 5.11 -2.30
N ASP A 110 31.44 4.60 -2.24
CA ASP A 110 32.58 5.31 -1.68
C ASP A 110 32.94 6.55 -2.55
N GLU A 111 32.74 6.49 -3.87
CA GLU A 111 32.99 7.61 -4.81
C GLU A 111 31.90 8.69 -4.79
N SER A 112 30.63 8.28 -4.83
CA SER A 112 29.48 9.20 -4.96
C SER A 112 28.88 9.62 -3.62
N GLY A 113 29.27 8.95 -2.54
CA GLY A 113 28.71 9.12 -1.21
C GLY A 113 27.22 8.71 -1.13
N PRO A 114 26.55 9.05 -0.01
CA PRO A 114 25.19 8.59 0.27
C PRO A 114 24.14 8.98 -0.78
N ALA A 115 24.38 10.04 -1.54
CA ALA A 115 23.44 10.59 -2.53
C ALA A 115 23.18 9.63 -3.70
N ILE A 116 24.06 8.66 -3.96
CA ILE A 116 23.88 7.67 -5.04
C ILE A 116 22.62 6.83 -4.86
N THR A 117 22.22 6.58 -3.61
CA THR A 117 21.03 5.79 -3.27
C THR A 117 19.72 6.47 -3.67
N ILE A 118 19.71 7.81 -3.75
CA ILE A 118 18.55 8.59 -4.20
C ILE A 118 18.57 8.76 -5.73
N ARG A 119 19.77 8.85 -6.33
CA ARG A 119 19.93 9.13 -7.77
C ARG A 119 19.70 7.92 -8.67
N ARG A 120 19.91 6.70 -8.17
CA ARG A 120 19.55 5.46 -8.86
C ARG A 120 18.34 4.83 -8.15
N PRO A 121 17.11 5.30 -8.45
CA PRO A 121 15.93 4.61 -7.96
C PRO A 121 15.91 3.20 -8.56
N TRP A 122 15.80 2.22 -7.67
CA TRP A 122 15.60 0.79 -7.95
C TRP A 122 14.27 0.51 -8.66
#